data_AF-A0A969KPG2-F1
#
_entry.id   AF-A0A969KPG2-F1
#
_cell.length_a   1.000
_cell.length_b   1.000
_cell.length_c   1.000
_cell.angle_alpha   90.00
_cell.angle_beta   90.00
_cell.angle_gamma   90.00
#
_symmetry.space_group_name_H-M   'P 1'
#
loop_
_entity.id
_entity.type
_entity.pdbx_description
1 polymer ?
#
loop_
_entity_poly.entity_id
_entity_poly.type
_entity_poly.pdbx_seq_one_letter_code
_entity_poly.pdbx_strand_id
1 'polypeptide(L)'
;MGVDAFIVHMSATIQRLMQAGASSDRALLVLGEYYANICLRDATRPAQFLKQMAGAPPVGFGIEGFRTDLVDDQNPARHYIAFVFVGYWLPALFAVAVLWMWEMAGFVRYRGHWSQNDIRSGYVGIRHGRLLRK
;
A
#
# COMPACT_ATOMS: atom_id res chain seq x y z
N MET A 1 6.45 -15.92 3.76
CA MET A 1 5.01 -16.13 3.45
C MET A 1 4.72 -15.23 2.27
N GLY A 2 4.47 -15.82 1.10
CA GLY A 2 4.43 -15.11 -0.18
C GLY A 2 3.08 -14.51 -0.57
N VAL A 3 2.91 -14.25 -1.88
CA VAL A 3 1.70 -13.67 -2.47
C VAL A 3 0.44 -14.50 -2.18
N ASP A 4 0.54 -15.83 -2.16
CA ASP A 4 -0.62 -16.69 -1.90
C ASP A 4 -1.13 -16.51 -0.47
N ALA A 5 -0.20 -16.46 0.50
CA ALA A 5 -0.54 -16.20 1.89
C ALA A 5 -1.12 -14.79 2.05
N PHE A 6 -0.60 -13.81 1.32
CA PHE A 6 -1.16 -12.45 1.27
C PHE A 6 -2.60 -12.44 0.75
N ILE A 7 -2.86 -13.08 -0.39
CA ILE A 7 -4.19 -13.17 -1.00
C ILE A 7 -5.18 -13.85 -0.05
N VAL A 8 -4.80 -14.98 0.54
CA VAL A 8 -5.64 -15.72 1.48
C VAL A 8 -5.97 -14.87 2.71
N HIS A 9 -4.96 -14.25 3.33
CA HIS A 9 -5.14 -13.47 4.54
C HIS A 9 -5.96 -12.20 4.28
N MET A 10 -5.69 -11.50 3.17
CA MET A 10 -6.46 -10.31 2.74
C MET A 10 -7.91 -10.67 2.44
N SER A 11 -8.15 -11.74 1.68
CA SER A 11 -9.52 -12.18 1.35
C SER A 11 -10.32 -12.55 2.59
N ALA A 12 -9.73 -13.31 3.52
CA ALA A 12 -10.38 -13.64 4.79
C ALA A 12 -10.68 -12.38 5.63
N THR A 13 -9.75 -11.42 5.65
CA THR A 13 -9.93 -10.14 6.36
C THR A 13 -11.09 -9.35 5.78
N ILE A 14 -11.11 -9.17 4.45
CA ILE A 14 -12.19 -8.46 3.75
C ILE A 14 -13.52 -9.17 3.99
N GLN A 15 -13.58 -10.49 3.84
CA GLN A 15 -14.81 -11.27 4.04
C GLN A 15 -15.39 -11.07 5.45
N ARG A 16 -14.55 -11.13 6.49
CA ARG A 16 -15.00 -10.86 7.87
C ARG A 16 -15.53 -9.44 8.04
N LEU A 17 -14.85 -8.44 7.46
CA LEU A 17 -15.28 -7.05 7.53
C LEU A 17 -16.64 -6.85 6.83
N MET A 18 -16.81 -7.43 5.64
CA MET A 18 -18.07 -7.37 4.90
C MET A 18 -19.21 -8.08 5.63
N GLN A 19 -18.95 -9.26 6.22
CA GLN A 19 -19.93 -9.98 7.05
C GLN A 19 -20.35 -9.19 8.29
N ALA A 20 -19.45 -8.37 8.84
CA ALA A 20 -19.75 -7.44 9.93
C ALA A 20 -20.43 -6.13 9.45
N GLY A 21 -20.79 -6.02 8.17
CA GLY A 21 -21.47 -4.85 7.60
C GLY A 21 -20.56 -3.66 7.33
N ALA A 22 -19.25 -3.85 7.26
CA ALA A 22 -18.33 -2.76 6.92
C ALA A 22 -18.50 -2.32 5.46
N SER A 23 -18.39 -1.01 5.20
CA SER A 23 -18.29 -0.48 3.85
C SER A 23 -16.90 -0.73 3.23
N SER A 24 -16.78 -0.59 1.92
CA SER A 24 -15.50 -0.63 1.21
C SER A 24 -14.51 0.40 1.74
N ASP A 25 -14.98 1.61 2.11
CA ASP A 25 -14.17 2.65 2.74
C ASP A 25 -13.54 2.13 4.04
N ARG A 26 -14.37 1.54 4.91
CA ARG A 26 -13.93 1.01 6.20
C ARG A 26 -12.98 -0.16 6.02
N ALA A 27 -13.23 -1.01 5.03
CA ALA A 27 -12.35 -2.11 4.70
C ALA A 27 -10.97 -1.62 4.26
N LEU A 28 -10.90 -0.64 3.35
CA LEU A 28 -9.61 -0.10 2.92
C LEU A 28 -8.85 0.63 4.01
N LEU A 29 -9.54 1.29 4.95
CA LEU A 29 -8.88 1.85 6.13
C LEU A 29 -8.19 0.76 6.96
N VAL A 30 -8.87 -0.37 7.21
CA VAL A 30 -8.30 -1.50 7.96
C VAL A 30 -7.15 -2.15 7.19
N LEU A 31 -7.28 -2.33 5.87
CA LEU A 31 -6.19 -2.87 5.06
C LEU A 31 -4.97 -1.91 5.03
N GLY A 32 -5.21 -0.60 4.88
CA GLY A 32 -4.14 0.40 4.93
C GLY A 32 -3.37 0.34 6.25
N GLU A 33 -4.07 0.22 7.37
CA GLU A 33 -3.46 0.09 8.69
C GLU A 33 -2.65 -1.22 8.84
N TYR A 34 -3.23 -2.36 8.44
CA TYR A 34 -2.61 -3.68 8.66
C TYR A 34 -1.41 -3.96 7.78
N TYR A 35 -1.49 -3.61 6.49
CA TYR A 35 -0.48 -4.01 5.50
C TYR A 35 0.44 -2.86 5.13
N ALA A 36 0.00 -1.61 5.26
CA ALA A 36 0.78 -0.43 4.85
C ALA A 36 1.12 0.54 6.00
N ASN A 37 0.70 0.24 7.23
CA ASN A 37 0.87 1.11 8.40
C ASN A 37 0.31 2.54 8.16
N ILE A 38 -0.83 2.64 7.47
CA ILE A 38 -1.52 3.92 7.21
C ILE A 38 -2.54 4.14 8.33
N CYS A 39 -2.16 4.89 9.37
CA CYS A 39 -3.10 5.34 10.40
C CYS A 39 -3.48 6.80 10.20
N LEU A 40 -4.72 7.06 9.80
CA LEU A 40 -5.20 8.43 9.58
C LEU A 40 -5.27 9.28 10.85
N ARG A 41 -5.25 8.66 12.05
CA ARG A 41 -5.20 9.42 13.32
C ARG A 41 -3.94 10.29 13.40
N ASP A 42 -2.84 9.80 12.85
CA ASP A 42 -1.55 10.49 12.86
C ASP A 42 -1.40 11.48 11.70
N ALA A 43 -2.37 11.58 10.79
CA ALA A 43 -2.33 12.52 9.66
C ALA A 43 -2.24 13.99 10.09
N THR A 44 -2.72 14.31 11.29
CA THR A 44 -2.59 15.64 11.91
C THR A 44 -1.17 15.95 12.41
N ARG A 45 -0.29 14.95 12.45
CA ARG A 45 1.11 15.02 12.90
C ARG A 45 2.03 14.49 11.79
N PRO A 46 2.32 15.30 10.75
CA PRO A 46 2.93 14.82 9.50
C PRO A 46 4.25 14.08 9.70
N ALA A 47 5.10 14.52 10.63
CA ALA A 47 6.35 13.83 10.93
C ALA A 47 6.14 12.41 11.51
N GLN A 48 5.12 12.23 12.37
CA GLN A 48 4.77 10.93 12.94
C GLN A 48 4.17 10.02 11.87
N PHE A 49 3.26 10.56 11.05
CA PHE A 49 2.66 9.86 9.92
C PHE A 49 3.70 9.38 8.90
N LEU A 50 4.66 10.24 8.53
CA LEU A 50 5.75 9.86 7.62
C LEU A 50 6.67 8.79 8.24
N LYS A 51 7.00 8.93 9.53
CA LYS A 51 7.79 7.92 10.25
C LYS A 51 7.07 6.57 10.31
N GLN A 52 5.75 6.60 10.50
CA GLN A 52 4.90 5.42 10.54
C GLN A 52 4.88 4.71 9.18
N MET A 53 4.61 5.45 8.09
CA MET A 53 4.58 4.86 6.74
C MET A 53 5.96 4.31 6.31
N ALA A 54 7.05 4.88 6.81
CA ALA A 54 8.39 4.36 6.58
C ALA A 54 8.71 3.08 7.39
N GLY A 55 7.90 2.76 8.40
CA GLY A 55 8.07 1.62 9.30
C GLY A 55 7.60 0.28 8.71
N ALA A 56 7.82 -0.79 9.48
CA ALA A 56 7.27 -2.11 9.19
C ALA A 56 5.77 -2.14 9.56
N PRO A 57 4.89 -2.66 8.68
CA PRO A 57 3.48 -2.81 8.96
C PRO A 57 3.23 -3.95 9.96
N PRO A 58 2.08 -3.95 10.65
CA PRO A 58 1.69 -5.03 11.56
C PRO A 58 1.69 -6.41 10.91
N VAL A 59 1.31 -6.48 9.62
CA VAL A 59 1.29 -7.71 8.83
C VAL A 59 2.18 -7.53 7.61
N GLY A 60 3.21 -8.39 7.48
CA GLY A 60 4.13 -8.39 6.36
C GLY A 60 4.15 -9.73 5.63
N PHE A 61 4.41 -9.67 4.33
CA PHE A 61 4.54 -10.86 3.47
C PHE A 61 5.86 -10.78 2.74
N GLY A 62 6.55 -11.91 2.67
CA GLY A 62 7.80 -12.03 1.93
C GLY A 62 7.58 -11.98 0.43
N ILE A 63 8.67 -12.05 -0.31
CA ILE A 63 8.70 -11.88 -1.77
C ILE A 63 8.21 -13.12 -2.53
N GLU A 64 7.98 -14.25 -1.85
CA GLU A 64 7.71 -15.52 -2.52
C GLU A 64 6.45 -15.43 -3.41
N GLY A 65 6.54 -15.88 -4.66
CA GLY A 65 5.42 -15.88 -5.61
C GLY A 65 5.00 -14.50 -6.14
N PHE A 66 5.50 -13.39 -5.57
CA PHE A 66 5.33 -12.09 -6.21
C PHE A 66 6.12 -12.05 -7.52
N ARG A 67 5.56 -11.36 -8.51
CA ARG A 67 6.28 -11.07 -9.75
C ARG A 67 7.52 -10.24 -9.43
N THR A 68 8.68 -10.72 -9.84
CA THR A 68 9.98 -10.09 -9.53
C THR A 68 10.12 -8.67 -10.08
N ASP A 69 9.37 -8.31 -11.13
CA ASP A 69 9.34 -6.97 -11.71
C ASP A 69 8.45 -5.97 -10.95
N LEU A 70 7.83 -6.39 -9.83
CA LEU A 70 6.98 -5.60 -8.95
C LEU A 70 7.46 -5.59 -7.48
N VAL A 71 8.62 -6.17 -7.21
CA VAL A 71 9.20 -6.32 -5.86
C VAL A 71 10.51 -5.54 -5.80
N ASP A 72 10.66 -4.65 -4.82
CA ASP A 72 11.93 -3.98 -4.54
C ASP A 72 12.36 -4.03 -3.06
N ASP A 73 11.45 -4.43 -2.17
CA ASP A 73 11.73 -4.60 -0.75
C ASP A 73 11.37 -6.03 -0.27
N GLN A 74 11.66 -6.30 1.01
CA GLN A 74 11.34 -7.57 1.64
C GLN A 74 9.86 -7.71 2.02
N ASN A 75 9.02 -6.70 1.73
CA ASN A 75 7.60 -6.68 2.06
C ASN A 75 6.74 -6.05 0.94
N PRO A 76 6.68 -6.66 -0.26
CA PRO A 76 6.03 -6.06 -1.43
C PRO A 76 4.53 -5.81 -1.23
N ALA A 77 3.89 -6.56 -0.33
CA ALA A 77 2.49 -6.36 0.04
C ALA A 77 2.25 -4.95 0.64
N ARG A 78 3.23 -4.42 1.37
CA ARG A 78 3.16 -3.08 1.97
C ARG A 78 3.01 -1.99 0.92
N HIS A 79 3.94 -1.99 -0.03
CA HIS A 79 3.98 -0.99 -1.10
C HIS A 79 2.73 -1.09 -1.98
N TYR A 80 2.35 -2.32 -2.35
CA TYR A 80 1.14 -2.58 -3.11
C TYR A 80 -0.12 -2.03 -2.41
N ILE A 81 -0.34 -2.35 -1.13
CA ILE A 81 -1.53 -1.86 -0.40
C ILE A 81 -1.51 -0.35 -0.20
N ALA A 82 -0.33 0.26 0.01
CA ALA A 82 -0.22 1.71 0.11
C ALA A 82 -0.75 2.40 -1.16
N PHE A 83 -0.41 1.88 -2.34
CA PHE A 83 -0.89 2.46 -3.61
C PHE A 83 -2.32 2.07 -3.96
N VAL A 84 -2.83 0.92 -3.50
CA VAL A 84 -4.29 0.63 -3.52
C VAL A 84 -5.05 1.66 -2.71
N PHE A 85 -4.57 1.97 -1.50
CA PHE A 85 -5.18 2.99 -0.64
C PHE A 85 -5.17 4.37 -1.33
N VAL A 86 -4.02 4.80 -1.83
CA VAL A 86 -3.86 6.07 -2.55
C VAL A 86 -4.79 6.15 -3.76
N GLY A 87 -4.84 5.10 -4.59
CA GLY A 87 -5.68 5.06 -5.80
C GLY A 87 -7.18 5.04 -5.51
N TYR A 88 -7.59 4.53 -4.36
CA TYR A 88 -8.99 4.56 -3.95
C TYR A 88 -9.43 5.98 -3.57
N TRP A 89 -8.67 6.64 -2.69
CA TRP A 89 -9.06 7.93 -2.14
C TRP A 89 -8.81 9.10 -3.08
N LEU A 90 -7.72 9.07 -3.86
CA LEU A 90 -7.30 10.20 -4.69
C LEU A 90 -7.73 10.05 -6.16
N PRO A 91 -8.08 11.16 -6.84
CA PRO A 91 -8.17 11.19 -8.30
C PRO A 91 -6.85 10.77 -8.95
N ALA A 92 -6.94 10.23 -10.17
CA ALA A 92 -5.81 9.62 -10.88
C ALA A 92 -4.53 10.47 -10.90
N LEU A 93 -4.65 11.76 -11.24
CA LEU A 93 -3.51 12.66 -11.36
C LEU A 93 -2.82 12.86 -10.00
N PHE A 94 -3.59 13.01 -8.93
CA PHE A 94 -3.05 13.15 -7.58
C PHE A 94 -2.45 11.86 -7.05
N ALA A 95 -3.06 10.71 -7.34
CA ALA A 95 -2.50 9.41 -7.00
C ALA A 95 -1.13 9.19 -7.66
N VAL A 96 -1.00 9.54 -8.94
CA VAL A 96 0.28 9.47 -9.67
C VAL A 96 1.27 10.49 -9.11
N ALA A 97 0.84 11.71 -8.76
CA ALA A 97 1.72 12.69 -8.12
C ALA A 97 2.25 12.18 -6.77
N VAL A 98 1.42 11.53 -5.96
CA VAL A 98 1.84 10.93 -4.69
C VAL A 98 2.86 9.82 -4.91
N LEU A 99 2.67 8.95 -5.91
CA LEU A 99 3.66 7.96 -6.30
C LEU A 99 5.02 8.61 -6.62
N TRP A 100 5.04 9.62 -7.49
CA TRP A 100 6.29 10.29 -7.83
C TRP A 100 6.94 11.03 -6.66
N MET A 101 6.15 11.67 -5.79
CA MET A 101 6.68 12.30 -4.58
C MET A 101 7.29 11.27 -3.62
N TRP A 102 6.65 10.11 -3.48
CA TRP A 102 7.17 9.00 -2.67
C TRP A 102 8.51 8.49 -3.21
N GLU A 103 8.59 8.27 -4.52
CA GLU A 103 9.83 7.86 -5.18
C GLU A 103 10.93 8.92 -5.09
N MET A 104 10.61 10.20 -5.24
CA MET A 104 11.57 11.29 -5.04
C MET A 104 12.11 11.32 -3.60
N ALA A 105 11.24 11.12 -2.61
CA ALA A 105 11.66 11.01 -1.22
C ALA A 105 12.53 9.77 -0.97
N GLY A 106 12.18 8.64 -1.60
CA GLY A 106 12.98 7.42 -1.61
C GLY A 106 14.36 7.63 -2.24
N PHE A 107 14.42 8.28 -3.41
CA PHE A 107 15.67 8.59 -4.12
C PHE A 107 16.65 9.38 -3.24
N VAL A 108 16.15 10.40 -2.53
CA VAL A 108 16.96 11.17 -1.57
C VAL A 108 17.41 10.29 -0.40
N ARG A 109 16.52 9.45 0.15
CA ARG A 109 16.80 8.56 1.29
C ARG A 109 17.80 7.44 0.97
N TYR A 110 17.72 6.88 -0.24
CA TYR A 110 18.53 5.75 -0.70
C TYR A 110 19.72 6.19 -1.57
N ARG A 111 20.16 7.45 -1.44
CA ARG A 111 21.40 7.99 -2.06
C ARG A 111 21.44 7.90 -3.58
N GLY A 112 20.32 8.17 -4.25
CA GLY A 112 20.27 8.29 -5.69
C GLY A 112 19.84 7.03 -6.45
N HIS A 113 19.21 6.08 -5.76
CA HIS A 113 18.61 4.90 -6.40
C HIS A 113 17.12 5.10 -6.66
N TRP A 114 16.71 4.92 -7.91
CA TRP A 114 15.31 4.84 -8.32
C TRP A 114 14.88 3.38 -8.39
N SER A 115 13.68 3.10 -7.89
CA SER A 115 13.10 1.77 -7.97
C SER A 115 12.05 1.70 -9.08
N GLN A 116 12.43 1.10 -10.22
CA GLN A 116 11.48 0.86 -11.31
C GLN A 116 10.38 -0.14 -10.89
N ASN A 117 10.70 -1.06 -9.99
CA ASN A 117 9.78 -2.06 -9.49
C ASN A 117 8.72 -1.43 -8.57
N ASP A 118 9.10 -0.51 -7.69
CA ASP A 118 8.19 0.23 -6.82
C ASP A 118 7.26 1.15 -7.63
N ILE A 119 7.77 1.79 -8.69
CA ILE A 119 6.96 2.57 -9.62
C ILE A 119 5.90 1.68 -10.30
N ARG A 120 6.30 0.53 -10.82
CA ARG A 120 5.36 -0.41 -11.49
C ARG A 120 4.32 -0.94 -10.52
N SER A 121 4.74 -1.37 -9.33
CA SER A 121 3.86 -1.82 -8.25
C SER A 121 2.89 -0.72 -7.85
N GLY A 122 3.37 0.53 -7.77
CA GLY A 122 2.55 1.70 -7.48
C GLY A 122 1.46 1.96 -8.52
N TYR A 123 1.78 1.89 -9.81
CA TYR A 123 0.77 2.02 -10.86
C TYR A 123 -0.28 0.90 -10.81
N VAL A 124 0.12 -0.34 -10.54
CA VAL A 124 -0.80 -1.47 -10.36
C VAL A 124 -1.73 -1.23 -9.16
N GLY A 125 -1.17 -0.83 -8.02
CA GLY A 125 -1.93 -0.49 -6.82
C GLY A 125 -2.93 0.63 -7.08
N ILE A 126 -2.50 1.74 -7.69
CA ILE A 126 -3.37 2.88 -8.03
C ILE A 126 -4.54 2.42 -8.92
N ARG A 127 -4.25 1.62 -9.95
CA ARG A 127 -5.28 1.10 -10.84
C ARG A 127 -6.30 0.25 -10.08
N HIS A 128 -5.85 -0.63 -9.19
CA HIS A 128 -6.73 -1.47 -8.39
C HIS A 128 -7.58 -0.66 -7.40
N GLY A 129 -6.98 0.29 -6.68
CA GLY A 129 -7.73 1.19 -5.79
C GLY A 129 -8.86 1.93 -6.50
N ARG A 130 -8.60 2.40 -7.73
CA ARG A 130 -9.62 3.04 -8.57
C ARG A 130 -10.73 2.09 -9.01
N LEU A 131 -10.42 0.82 -9.26
CA LEU A 131 -11.42 -0.18 -9.59
C LEU A 131 -12.34 -0.48 -8.39
N LEU A 132 -11.78 -0.48 -7.17
CA LEU A 132 -12.55 -0.73 -5.94
C LEU A 132 -13.51 0.41 -5.56
N ARG A 133 -13.27 1.62 -6.07
CA ARG A 133 -14.13 2.79 -5.82
C ARG A 133 -15.37 2.84 -6.72
N LYS A 134 -15.38 2.10 -7.84
CA LYS A 134 -16.51 2.01 -8.76
C LYS A 134 -17.50 0.95 -8.29
#